data_AF-A0A183DCB4-F1
#
_entry.id   AF-A0A183DCB4-F1
#
_cell.length_a   1.000
_cell.length_b   1.000
_cell.length_c   1.000
_cell.angle_alpha   90.00
_cell.angle_beta   90.00
_cell.angle_gamma   90.00
#
_symmetry.space_group_name_H-M   'P 1'
#
loop_
_entity.id
_entity.type
_entity.pdbx_description
1 polymer ?
#
loop_
_entity_poly.entity_id
_entity_poly.type
_entity_poly.pdbx_seq_one_letter_code
_entity_poly.pdbx_strand_id
1 'polypeptide(L)'
;MCGTLSNEVHCTRITPIQGSTSNMDDAGKRVLETSATVVDLTLKETLCLNFSDATSAQLHTIEYVRMEQQFPVSASYQFGIPLITTSCICDCAGAEHVSRPQYAFNRQFSQASLVKPYGKSYTAVKLNQPDTIIVLRHRIYERASSRWSEAASEEFEAVVNKGSAKMETIDKRKVGSMKLLCILELTCWFHGV
;
A
#
# COMPACT_ATOMS: atom_id res chain seq x y z
N MET A 1 -24.38 -1.75 -29.42
CA MET A 1 -24.39 -0.67 -28.42
C MET A 1 -25.14 -1.19 -27.21
N CYS A 2 -24.46 -1.50 -26.12
CA CYS A 2 -25.10 -1.99 -24.89
C CYS A 2 -24.31 -1.47 -23.69
N GLY A 3 -24.99 -0.86 -22.73
CA GLY A 3 -24.38 -0.30 -21.54
C GLY A 3 -25.18 0.86 -20.95
N THR A 4 -26.40 0.61 -20.49
CA THR A 4 -27.05 1.49 -19.51
C THR A 4 -26.37 1.26 -18.16
N LEU A 5 -25.36 2.07 -17.85
CA LEU A 5 -24.67 2.08 -16.57
C LEU A 5 -25.56 2.78 -15.54
N SER A 6 -26.48 2.04 -14.92
CA SER A 6 -27.13 2.47 -13.68
C SER A 6 -26.19 2.10 -12.52
N ASN A 7 -25.17 2.92 -12.28
CA ASN A 7 -24.29 2.73 -11.13
C ASN A 7 -25.01 3.16 -9.85
N GLU A 8 -25.84 2.26 -9.31
CA GLU A 8 -26.24 2.35 -7.91
C GLU A 8 -25.02 2.08 -7.05
N VAL A 9 -24.66 3.03 -6.19
CA VAL A 9 -23.52 2.88 -5.28
C VAL A 9 -23.91 1.89 -4.20
N HIS A 10 -23.14 0.81 -4.05
CA HIS A 10 -23.36 -0.17 -3.00
C HIS A 10 -22.82 0.38 -1.67
N CYS A 11 -23.70 0.47 -0.68
CA CYS A 11 -23.33 0.87 0.68
C CYS A 11 -23.32 -0.36 1.59
N THR A 12 -22.18 -0.65 2.20
CA THR A 12 -22.05 -1.72 3.18
C THR A 12 -22.81 -1.35 4.46
N ARG A 13 -23.56 -2.30 5.03
CA ARG A 13 -24.20 -2.12 6.32
C ARG A 13 -23.15 -2.20 7.43
N ILE A 14 -22.82 -1.07 8.04
CA ILE A 14 -21.81 -0.93 9.09
C ILE A 14 -22.48 -0.41 10.36
N THR A 15 -22.04 -0.89 11.53
CA THR A 15 -22.49 -0.39 12.84
C THR A 15 -21.50 0.68 13.31
N PRO A 16 -21.87 1.97 13.29
CA PRO A 16 -20.98 3.02 13.75
C PRO A 16 -20.98 3.12 15.27
N ILE A 17 -19.82 3.48 15.84
CA ILE A 17 -19.68 3.96 17.20
C ILE A 17 -19.63 5.48 17.14
N GLN A 18 -20.53 6.16 17.84
CA GLN A 18 -20.56 7.63 17.89
C GLN A 18 -20.00 8.11 19.23
N GLY A 19 -19.26 9.21 19.19
CA GLY A 19 -18.68 9.86 20.35
C GLY A 19 -18.59 11.37 20.14
N SER A 20 -18.12 12.06 21.17
CA SER A 20 -17.87 13.50 21.14
C SER A 20 -16.51 13.77 21.73
N THR A 21 -15.69 14.57 21.04
CA THR A 21 -14.45 15.10 21.59
C THR A 21 -14.69 16.54 22.02
N SER A 22 -14.20 16.92 23.20
CA SER A 22 -14.29 18.31 23.66
C SER A 22 -12.90 18.86 23.90
N ASN A 23 -12.57 19.99 23.25
CA ASN A 23 -11.40 20.77 23.59
C ASN A 23 -11.75 21.76 24.69
N MET A 24 -10.88 21.86 25.69
CA MET A 24 -10.94 22.83 26.77
C MET A 24 -9.88 23.91 26.53
N ASP A 25 -10.16 25.15 26.91
CA ASP A 25 -9.13 26.19 27.00
C ASP A 25 -8.25 26.00 28.26
N ASP A 26 -7.21 26.82 28.38
CA ASP A 26 -6.30 26.84 29.54
C ASP A 26 -7.01 27.16 30.87
N ALA A 27 -8.24 27.67 30.83
CA ALA A 27 -9.09 27.92 32.00
C ALA A 27 -10.05 26.75 32.31
N GLY A 28 -9.97 25.64 31.56
CA GLY A 28 -10.81 24.46 31.73
C GLY A 28 -12.23 24.60 31.18
N LYS A 29 -12.54 25.68 30.45
CA LYS A 29 -13.84 25.88 29.83
C LYS A 29 -13.89 25.14 28.49
N ARG A 30 -14.99 24.43 28.23
CA ARG A 30 -15.24 23.74 26.95
C ARG A 30 -15.40 24.78 25.83
N VAL A 31 -14.49 24.79 24.87
CA VAL A 31 -14.48 25.76 23.75
C VAL A 31 -15.01 25.17 22.45
N LEU A 32 -14.78 23.88 22.20
CA LEU A 32 -15.21 23.21 20.98
C LEU A 32 -15.63 21.77 21.28
N GLU A 33 -16.85 21.40 20.91
CA GLU A 33 -17.36 20.03 20.96
C GLU A 33 -17.49 19.51 19.54
N THR A 34 -16.74 18.47 19.20
CA THR A 34 -16.70 17.87 17.87
C THR A 34 -17.30 16.48 17.94
N SER A 35 -18.30 16.19 17.11
CA SER A 35 -18.82 14.84 16.98
C SER A 35 -17.82 13.96 16.23
N ALA A 36 -17.58 12.78 16.79
CA ALA A 36 -16.77 11.74 16.20
C ALA A 36 -17.61 10.51 15.91
N THR A 37 -17.38 9.91 14.75
CA THR A 37 -17.94 8.59 14.40
C THR A 37 -16.76 7.66 14.19
N VAL A 38 -16.93 6.39 14.53
CA VAL A 38 -15.93 5.35 14.42
C VAL A 38 -16.55 4.16 13.72
N VAL A 39 -15.88 3.67 12.68
CA VAL A 39 -16.37 2.57 11.86
C VAL A 39 -15.25 1.60 11.53
N ASP A 40 -15.65 0.34 11.36
CA ASP A 40 -14.80 -0.72 10.84
C ASP A 40 -15.10 -0.94 9.37
N LEU A 41 -14.05 -0.89 8.58
CA LEU A 41 -14.10 -1.13 7.13
C LEU A 41 -13.17 -2.28 6.79
N THR A 42 -13.72 -3.30 6.13
CA THR A 42 -12.95 -4.39 5.55
C THR A 42 -12.72 -4.17 4.06
N LEU A 43 -11.84 -4.97 3.47
CA LEU A 43 -11.42 -4.81 2.09
C LEU A 43 -12.62 -4.88 1.13
N LYS A 44 -12.71 -3.94 0.20
CA LYS A 44 -13.81 -3.74 -0.76
C LYS A 44 -15.15 -3.28 -0.16
N GLU A 45 -15.23 -3.03 1.14
CA GLU A 45 -16.43 -2.40 1.71
C GLU A 45 -16.46 -0.90 1.42
N THR A 46 -17.69 -0.38 1.34
CA THR A 46 -17.96 1.04 1.06
C THR A 46 -18.83 1.62 2.17
N LEU A 47 -18.26 2.54 2.93
CA LEU A 47 -19.01 3.39 3.86
C LEU A 47 -19.73 4.47 3.08
N CYS A 48 -20.99 4.71 3.42
CA CYS A 48 -21.77 5.81 2.88
C CYS A 48 -22.18 6.75 4.01
N LEU A 49 -21.88 8.03 3.84
CA LEU A 49 -22.21 9.11 4.76
C LEU A 49 -23.08 10.12 4.03
N ASN A 50 -24.26 10.38 4.57
CA ASN A 50 -25.16 11.39 4.01
C ASN A 50 -25.02 12.69 4.78
N PHE A 51 -24.53 13.73 4.09
CA PHE A 51 -24.49 15.09 4.60
C PHE A 51 -25.61 15.86 3.90
N SER A 52 -26.75 15.94 4.60
CA SER A 52 -27.85 16.77 4.17
C SER A 52 -27.79 18.10 4.92
N ASP A 53 -27.65 19.18 4.18
CA ASP A 53 -27.91 20.53 4.65
C ASP A 53 -29.27 20.99 4.08
N ALA A 54 -29.81 22.10 4.57
CA ALA A 54 -31.15 22.59 4.20
C ALA A 54 -31.34 22.80 2.68
N THR A 55 -30.26 22.91 1.91
CA THR A 55 -30.26 23.25 0.48
C THR A 55 -29.66 22.18 -0.45
N SER A 56 -28.90 21.21 0.07
CA SER A 56 -28.32 20.16 -0.77
C SER A 56 -28.13 18.85 0.00
N ALA A 57 -28.46 17.74 -0.67
CA ALA A 57 -28.13 16.40 -0.24
C ALA A 57 -26.84 15.95 -0.94
N GLN A 58 -25.79 15.74 -0.14
CA GLN A 58 -24.51 15.20 -0.61
C GLN A 58 -24.29 13.82 0.01
N LEU A 59 -23.97 12.84 -0.84
CA LEU A 59 -23.61 11.50 -0.41
C LEU A 59 -22.10 11.33 -0.56
N HIS A 60 -21.41 11.16 0.56
CA HIS A 60 -20.00 10.87 0.61
C HIS A 60 -19.81 9.36 0.73
N THR A 61 -18.91 8.79 -0.07
CA THR A 61 -18.59 7.36 0.04
C THR A 61 -17.10 7.15 0.23
N ILE A 62 -16.73 6.29 1.16
CA ILE A 62 -15.34 5.90 1.41
C ILE A 62 -15.24 4.39 1.19
N GLU A 63 -14.48 3.99 0.18
CA GLU A 63 -14.27 2.60 -0.18
C GLU A 63 -12.86 2.14 0.18
N TYR A 64 -12.75 0.96 0.78
CA TYR A 64 -11.46 0.31 0.96
C TYR A 64 -11.05 -0.41 -0.33
N VAL A 65 -10.28 0.27 -1.18
CA VAL A 65 -9.95 -0.22 -2.52
C VAL A 65 -8.99 -1.40 -2.48
N ARG A 66 -7.84 -1.26 -1.80
CA ARG A 66 -6.77 -2.27 -1.80
C ARG A 66 -5.81 -2.10 -0.64
N MET A 67 -5.15 -3.18 -0.26
CA MET A 67 -4.01 -3.20 0.66
C MET A 67 -2.77 -3.59 -0.13
N GLU A 68 -1.67 -2.87 0.09
CA GLU A 68 -0.39 -3.09 -0.56
C GLU A 68 0.70 -3.27 0.50
N GLN A 69 1.70 -4.08 0.15
CA GLN A 69 2.93 -4.21 0.93
C GLN A 69 4.10 -3.68 0.10
N GLN A 70 4.68 -2.57 0.56
CA GLN A 70 5.84 -1.97 -0.10
C GLN A 70 7.11 -2.41 0.62
N PHE A 71 7.92 -3.24 -0.05
CA PHE A 71 9.17 -3.78 0.48
C PHE A 71 10.37 -2.92 0.05
N PRO A 72 11.08 -2.25 0.98
CA PRO A 72 12.29 -1.52 0.64
C PRO A 72 13.39 -2.47 0.16
N VAL A 73 14.02 -2.17 -0.97
CA VAL A 73 15.17 -2.94 -1.49
C VAL A 73 16.46 -2.46 -0.82
N SER A 74 17.11 -3.33 -0.05
CA SER A 74 18.36 -3.00 0.67
C SER A 74 19.63 -3.42 -0.05
N ALA A 75 19.55 -4.37 -0.99
CA ALA A 75 20.66 -4.73 -1.86
C ALA A 75 20.12 -5.34 -3.15
N SER A 76 20.88 -5.22 -4.24
CA SER A 76 20.60 -5.96 -5.46
C SER A 76 21.90 -6.35 -6.17
N TYR A 77 21.90 -7.51 -6.82
CA TYR A 77 22.99 -7.92 -7.70
C TYR A 77 22.44 -8.74 -8.86
N GLN A 78 23.07 -8.62 -10.02
CA GLN A 78 22.74 -9.45 -11.18
C GLN A 78 23.60 -10.71 -11.17
N PHE A 79 23.01 -11.84 -11.53
CA PHE A 79 23.71 -13.11 -11.66
C PHE A 79 23.14 -13.90 -12.85
N GLY A 80 24.01 -14.69 -13.48
CA GLY A 80 23.62 -15.69 -14.46
C GLY A 80 23.78 -17.08 -13.87
N ILE A 81 23.02 -18.05 -14.37
CA ILE A 81 23.29 -19.45 -14.09
C ILE A 81 24.49 -19.87 -14.94
N PRO A 82 25.60 -20.35 -14.35
CA PRO A 82 26.77 -20.76 -15.11
C PRO A 82 26.55 -22.15 -15.73
N LEU A 83 26.96 -22.30 -17.00
CA LEU A 83 27.28 -23.59 -17.59
C LEU A 83 28.76 -23.86 -17.33
N ILE A 84 29.05 -24.92 -16.56
CA ILE A 84 30.41 -25.32 -16.20
C ILE A 84 30.82 -26.52 -17.04
N THR A 85 31.92 -26.39 -17.79
CA THR A 85 32.57 -27.52 -18.47
C THR A 85 33.95 -27.74 -17.90
N THR A 86 34.24 -28.95 -17.44
CA THR A 86 35.50 -29.32 -16.79
C THR A 86 36.36 -30.18 -17.72
N SER A 87 37.66 -29.89 -17.79
CA SER A 87 38.66 -30.74 -18.45
C SER A 87 39.80 -31.05 -17.49
N CYS A 88 40.05 -32.32 -17.23
CA CYS A 88 41.10 -32.80 -16.33
C CYS A 88 42.21 -33.47 -17.14
N ILE A 89 43.46 -33.27 -16.71
CA ILE A 89 44.63 -34.00 -17.19
C ILE A 89 45.10 -34.92 -16.06
N CYS A 90 45.37 -36.19 -16.36
CA CYS A 90 45.91 -37.15 -15.41
C CYS A 90 47.35 -37.47 -15.77
N ASP A 91 48.28 -37.24 -14.85
CA ASP A 91 49.66 -37.71 -14.98
C ASP A 91 49.82 -39.08 -14.32
N CYS A 92 50.64 -39.94 -14.93
CA CYS A 92 51.06 -41.20 -14.33
C CYS A 92 52.13 -40.94 -13.25
N ALA A 93 52.15 -41.75 -12.19
CA ALA A 93 53.15 -41.66 -11.14
C ALA A 93 54.57 -41.75 -11.72
N GLY A 94 55.38 -40.70 -11.52
CA GLY A 94 56.77 -40.63 -11.98
C GLY A 94 57.03 -39.84 -13.27
N ALA A 95 56.02 -39.19 -13.88
CA ALA A 95 56.25 -38.25 -14.97
C ALA A 95 56.86 -36.92 -14.46
N GLU A 96 57.93 -36.44 -15.08
CA GLU A 96 58.69 -35.26 -14.64
C GLU A 96 58.01 -33.91 -14.95
N HIS A 97 56.83 -33.93 -15.55
CA HIS A 97 56.12 -32.71 -15.92
C HIS A 97 54.61 -32.80 -15.67
N VAL A 98 54.08 -31.70 -15.11
CA VAL A 98 52.68 -31.19 -15.12
C VAL A 98 51.73 -31.50 -13.94
N SER A 99 52.21 -32.02 -12.80
CA SER A 99 51.40 -32.05 -11.55
C SER A 99 52.10 -31.46 -10.31
N ARG A 100 52.63 -30.22 -10.42
CA ARG A 100 53.08 -29.45 -9.24
C ARG A 100 51.88 -28.98 -8.40
N PRO A 101 51.99 -28.76 -7.07
CA PRO A 101 50.90 -28.21 -6.24
C PRO A 101 50.54 -26.73 -6.55
N GLN A 102 50.99 -26.20 -7.69
CA GLN A 102 50.85 -24.81 -8.11
C GLN A 102 49.46 -24.47 -8.66
N TYR A 103 48.52 -25.43 -8.63
CA TYR A 103 47.18 -25.32 -9.17
C TYR A 103 46.12 -24.91 -8.14
N ALA A 104 46.50 -24.74 -6.87
CA ALA A 104 45.58 -24.40 -5.79
C ALA A 104 45.01 -22.97 -5.87
N PHE A 105 45.67 -22.06 -6.60
CA PHE A 105 45.24 -20.65 -6.68
C PHE A 105 45.65 -19.95 -7.99
N ASN A 106 45.73 -20.67 -9.12
CA ASN A 106 46.01 -20.06 -10.42
C ASN A 106 44.88 -20.34 -11.40
N ARG A 107 44.37 -19.27 -12.03
CA ARG A 107 43.25 -19.30 -12.98
C ARG A 107 43.58 -19.91 -14.35
N GLN A 108 44.82 -20.37 -14.54
CA GLN A 108 45.29 -20.86 -15.84
C GLN A 108 46.23 -22.05 -15.63
N PHE A 109 45.79 -23.22 -16.13
CA PHE A 109 46.50 -24.52 -16.17
C PHE A 109 46.69 -25.16 -14.79
N SER A 110 46.16 -26.34 -14.42
CA SER A 110 46.00 -27.63 -15.12
C SER A 110 44.64 -28.33 -14.90
N GLN A 111 43.61 -27.60 -14.47
CA GLN A 111 42.21 -28.06 -14.44
C GLN A 111 41.33 -26.87 -14.82
N ALA A 112 40.97 -26.76 -16.10
CA ALA A 112 40.23 -25.60 -16.61
C ALA A 112 38.73 -25.87 -16.49
N SER A 113 38.10 -25.36 -15.43
CA SER A 113 36.65 -25.20 -15.37
C SER A 113 36.28 -23.94 -16.18
N LEU A 114 35.83 -24.14 -17.42
CA LEU A 114 35.34 -23.04 -18.24
C LEU A 114 33.91 -22.71 -17.79
N VAL A 115 33.74 -21.51 -17.25
CA VAL A 115 32.45 -20.98 -16.80
C VAL A 115 31.89 -20.09 -17.89
N LYS A 116 30.76 -20.48 -18.49
CA LYS A 116 30.03 -19.69 -19.50
C LYS A 116 28.65 -19.30 -18.96
N PRO A 117 28.11 -18.11 -19.29
CA PRO A 117 26.75 -17.76 -18.92
C PRO A 117 25.73 -18.64 -19.69
N TYR A 118 24.83 -19.31 -18.99
CA TYR A 118 23.74 -20.09 -19.59
C TYR A 118 22.56 -19.18 -19.93
N GLY A 119 22.75 -18.30 -20.92
CA GLY A 119 21.71 -17.58 -21.68
C GLY A 119 20.75 -16.63 -20.95
N LYS A 120 20.59 -16.72 -19.62
CA LYS A 120 19.66 -15.93 -18.82
C LYS A 120 20.41 -15.20 -17.72
N SER A 121 20.00 -13.95 -17.48
CA SER A 121 20.42 -13.13 -16.35
C SER A 121 19.23 -12.95 -15.40
N TYR A 122 19.51 -12.92 -14.11
CA TYR A 122 18.55 -12.76 -13.02
C TYR A 122 19.02 -11.63 -12.11
N THR A 123 18.07 -10.94 -11.48
CA THR A 123 18.37 -9.93 -10.47
C THR A 123 17.95 -10.47 -9.11
N ALA A 124 18.92 -10.71 -8.24
CA ALA A 124 18.65 -10.95 -6.83
C ALA A 124 18.40 -9.60 -6.15
N VAL A 125 17.33 -9.51 -5.38
CA VAL A 125 17.02 -8.34 -4.54
C VAL A 125 16.88 -8.79 -3.09
N LYS A 126 17.50 -8.06 -2.17
CA LYS A 126 17.30 -8.21 -0.73
C LYS A 126 16.22 -7.22 -0.30
N LEU A 127 15.14 -7.74 0.26
CA LEU A 127 14.00 -6.96 0.73
C LEU A 127 14.08 -6.79 2.26
N ASN A 128 13.73 -5.60 2.76
CA ASN A 128 13.56 -5.32 4.18
C ASN A 128 12.09 -5.50 4.61
N GLN A 129 11.80 -5.26 5.90
CA GLN A 129 10.44 -5.28 6.41
C GLN A 129 9.55 -4.31 5.60
N PRO A 130 8.36 -4.76 5.13
CA PRO A 130 7.48 -3.94 4.33
C PRO A 130 6.76 -2.89 5.17
N ASP A 131 6.39 -1.80 4.51
CA ASP A 131 5.30 -0.95 4.96
C ASP A 131 3.97 -1.48 4.43
N THR A 132 2.97 -1.49 5.30
CA THR A 132 1.59 -1.84 4.92
C THR A 132 0.85 -0.57 4.60
N ILE A 133 0.34 -0.47 3.37
CA ILE A 133 -0.37 0.70 2.88
C ILE A 133 -1.79 0.27 2.55
N ILE A 134 -2.76 1.03 3.02
CA ILE A 134 -4.15 0.90 2.59
C ILE A 134 -4.47 2.03 1.63
N VAL A 135 -5.23 1.72 0.60
CA VAL A 135 -5.73 2.70 -0.36
C VAL A 135 -7.23 2.82 -0.19
N LEU A 136 -7.66 4.03 0.14
CA LEU A 136 -9.05 4.40 0.31
C LEU A 136 -9.48 5.32 -0.82
N ARG A 137 -10.71 5.16 -1.31
CA ARG A 137 -11.28 6.03 -2.32
C ARG A 137 -12.46 6.79 -1.75
N HIS A 138 -12.35 8.11 -1.72
CA HIS A 138 -13.45 9.00 -1.37
C HIS A 138 -14.15 9.47 -2.63
N ARG A 139 -15.47 9.44 -2.64
CA ARG A 139 -16.29 10.06 -3.68
C ARG A 139 -17.38 10.90 -3.07
N ILE A 140 -17.74 11.96 -3.77
CA ILE A 140 -18.86 12.84 -3.43
C ILE A 140 -19.88 12.72 -4.55
N TYR A 141 -21.11 12.35 -4.22
CA TYR A 141 -22.24 12.36 -5.13
C TYR A 141 -23.19 13.49 -4.75
N GLU A 142 -23.58 14.26 -5.75
CA GLU A 142 -24.58 15.32 -5.61
C GLU A 142 -25.88 14.88 -6.28
N ARG A 143 -27.01 15.27 -5.69
CA ARG A 143 -28.33 14.98 -6.27
C ARG A 143 -28.86 16.19 -7.02
N ALA A 144 -28.87 16.11 -8.35
CA ALA A 144 -29.49 17.10 -9.22
C ALA A 144 -30.69 16.49 -9.95
N SER A 145 -31.85 17.17 -9.89
CA SER A 145 -33.06 16.77 -10.65
C SER A 145 -33.40 15.28 -10.51
N SER A 146 -33.42 14.78 -9.27
CA SER A 146 -33.68 13.39 -8.87
C SER A 146 -32.65 12.32 -9.27
N ARG A 147 -31.53 12.69 -9.90
CA ARG A 147 -30.42 11.78 -10.23
C ARG A 147 -29.18 12.07 -9.39
N TRP A 148 -28.46 11.00 -9.01
CA TRP A 148 -27.14 11.11 -8.39
C TRP A 148 -26.08 11.23 -9.47
N SER A 149 -25.16 12.18 -9.32
CA SER A 149 -23.98 12.32 -10.16
C SER A 149 -22.74 12.45 -9.30
N GLU A 150 -21.67 11.77 -9.68
CA GLU A 150 -20.36 11.94 -9.05
C GLU A 150 -19.84 13.35 -9.32
N ALA A 151 -19.57 14.10 -8.24
CA ALA A 151 -19.05 15.45 -8.28
C ALA A 151 -17.53 15.50 -8.04
N ALA A 152 -17.01 14.56 -7.24
CA ALA A 152 -15.58 14.42 -6.96
C ALA A 152 -15.21 12.97 -6.64
N SER A 153 -13.98 12.58 -6.96
CA SER A 153 -13.38 11.28 -6.62
C SER A 153 -11.89 11.46 -6.36
N GLU A 154 -11.39 10.98 -5.22
CA GLU A 154 -9.99 11.06 -4.82
C GLU A 154 -9.56 9.74 -4.17
N GLU A 155 -8.34 9.27 -4.44
CA GLU A 155 -7.72 8.13 -3.77
C GLU A 155 -6.66 8.62 -2.77
N PHE A 156 -6.60 7.95 -1.63
CA PHE A 156 -5.69 8.28 -0.55
C PHE A 156 -4.97 7.04 -0.06
N GLU A 157 -3.69 7.22 0.26
CA GLU A 157 -2.84 6.16 0.78
C GLU A 157 -2.53 6.43 2.25
N ALA A 158 -2.66 5.40 3.09
CA ALA A 158 -2.35 5.47 4.50
C ALA A 158 -1.42 4.33 4.90
N VAL A 159 -0.28 4.67 5.51
CA VAL A 159 0.65 3.70 6.09
C VAL A 159 0.13 3.29 7.47
N VAL A 160 -0.18 2.02 7.65
CA VAL A 160 -0.91 1.53 8.83
C VAL A 160 -0.05 0.79 9.86
N ASN A 161 1.18 0.43 9.51
CA ASN A 161 2.12 -0.24 10.41
C ASN A 161 2.99 0.73 11.24
N LYS A 162 2.73 2.05 11.18
CA LYS A 162 3.49 3.11 11.89
C LYS A 162 2.65 3.90 12.88
N GLY A 163 1.50 3.36 13.31
CA GLY A 163 0.55 4.03 14.20
C GLY A 163 -0.67 4.55 13.45
N SER A 164 -1.30 5.59 13.99
CA SER A 164 -2.50 6.18 13.39
C SER A 164 -2.15 7.06 12.19
N ALA A 165 -2.87 6.86 11.08
CA ALA A 165 -2.78 7.72 9.91
C ALA A 165 -3.96 8.68 9.92
N LYS A 166 -3.67 9.98 9.82
CA LYS A 166 -4.69 11.04 9.80
C LYS A 166 -4.78 11.62 8.40
N MET A 167 -5.99 11.65 7.88
CA MET A 167 -6.33 12.24 6.58
C MET A 167 -7.36 13.34 6.81
N GLU A 168 -7.21 14.47 6.13
CA GLU A 168 -8.19 15.56 6.18
C GLU A 168 -8.71 15.76 4.76
N THR A 169 -9.96 15.39 4.51
CA THR A 169 -10.62 15.74 3.25
C THR A 169 -11.30 17.09 3.43
N ILE A 170 -10.82 18.08 2.68
CA ILE A 170 -11.36 19.42 2.66
C ILE A 170 -12.26 19.54 1.43
N ASP A 171 -13.57 19.36 1.60
CA ASP A 171 -14.48 19.88 0.58
C ASP A 171 -14.48 21.41 0.67
N LYS A 172 -13.95 22.06 -0.36
CA LYS A 172 -13.87 23.53 -0.44
C LYS A 172 -15.25 24.19 -0.54
N ARG A 173 -16.33 23.42 -0.75
CA ARG A 173 -17.68 23.94 -1.00
C ARG A 173 -18.59 23.93 0.22
N LYS A 174 -18.30 23.17 1.27
CA LYS A 174 -19.02 23.23 2.55
C LYS A 174 -18.06 23.05 3.71
N VAL A 175 -18.13 23.98 4.66
CA VAL A 175 -17.35 24.03 5.90
C VAL A 175 -17.57 22.73 6.67
N GLY A 176 -16.60 21.81 6.57
CA GLY A 176 -16.62 20.52 7.25
C GLY A 176 -15.33 19.76 6.91
N SER A 177 -14.29 19.91 7.72
CA SER A 177 -13.05 19.14 7.55
C SER A 177 -13.31 17.70 7.99
N MET A 178 -13.52 16.77 7.06
CA MET A 178 -13.63 15.36 7.41
C MET A 178 -12.23 14.82 7.74
N LYS A 179 -11.94 14.68 9.04
CA LYS A 179 -10.73 14.00 9.49
C LYS A 179 -11.01 12.51 9.51
N LEU A 180 -10.34 11.71 8.69
CA LEU A 180 -10.37 10.26 8.75
C LEU A 180 -9.09 9.80 9.46
N LEU A 181 -9.22 9.24 10.66
CA LEU A 181 -8.10 8.69 11.42
C LEU A 181 -8.11 7.17 11.31
N CYS A 182 -7.34 6.58 10.41
CA CYS A 182 -7.21 5.12 10.31
C CYS A 182 -6.21 4.64 11.37
N ILE A 183 -6.71 4.00 12.43
CA ILE A 183 -5.89 3.30 13.42
C ILE A 183 -6.03 1.82 13.15
N LEU A 184 -4.92 1.09 13.01
CA LEU A 184 -4.94 -0.37 12.97
C LEU A 184 -5.02 -0.96 14.39
N GLU A 185 -6.08 -0.54 15.07
CA GLU A 185 -6.97 -1.32 15.93
C GLU A 185 -8.38 -0.83 15.55
N LEU A 186 -8.87 -1.24 14.37
CA LEU A 186 -10.28 -1.15 13.94
C LEU A 186 -11.06 0.05 14.53
N THR A 187 -10.59 1.27 14.27
CA THR A 187 -11.29 2.49 14.71
C THR A 187 -10.97 3.68 13.78
N CYS A 188 -11.89 4.01 12.85
CA CYS A 188 -11.79 5.21 12.03
C CYS A 188 -12.42 6.45 12.69
N TRP A 189 -11.67 7.35 13.33
CA TRP A 189 -12.29 8.55 13.94
C TRP A 189 -12.64 9.61 12.90
N PHE A 190 -13.91 9.97 12.78
CA PHE A 190 -14.42 11.16 12.11
C PHE A 190 -14.32 12.37 13.04
N HIS A 191 -14.07 13.58 12.53
CA HIS A 191 -14.33 14.83 13.25
C HIS A 191 -15.15 15.72 12.32
N GLY A 192 -16.36 16.08 12.73
CA GLY A 192 -17.15 17.13 12.08
C GLY A 192 -16.95 18.47 12.80
N VAL A 193 -16.60 19.52 12.05
CA VAL A 193 -16.70 20.91 12.53
C VAL A 193 -18.08 21.43 12.20
#